data_AF-A0A371RXK6-F1
#
_entry.id   AF-A0A371RXK6-F1
#
_cell.length_a   1.000
_cell.length_b   1.000
_cell.length_c   1.000
_cell.angle_alpha   90.00
_cell.angle_beta   90.00
_cell.angle_gamma   90.00
#
_symmetry.space_group_name_H-M   'P 1'
#
loop_
_entity.id
_entity.type
_entity.pdbx_description
1 polymer ?
#
loop_
_entity_poly.entity_id
_entity_poly.type
_entity_poly.pdbx_seq_one_letter_code
_entity_poly.pdbx_strand_id
1 'polypeptide(L)'
;MQLVPEKLREPLSHFKFSIFETESLSTFFSTFKLKSYFLLLLSPIGLGASAYLAQMSFGVESLGTSFGLFLLSLLVLLPWTLVPITFLFTTIQPKTWQRWLAWVYIALLIASYIYWLVFF
;
A
#
# COMPACT_ATOMS: atom_id res chain seq x y z
N MET A 1 -22.14 0.90 -39.79
CA MET A 1 -20.81 0.29 -40.04
C MET A 1 -19.79 1.42 -40.11
N GLN A 2 -19.09 1.70 -39.00
CA GLN A 2 -17.95 2.61 -38.99
C GLN A 2 -16.68 1.78 -39.17
N LEU A 3 -16.03 1.99 -40.31
CA LEU A 3 -14.71 1.46 -40.64
C LEU A 3 -13.68 2.19 -39.77
N VAL A 4 -13.25 1.55 -38.69
CA VAL A 4 -12.00 1.94 -38.02
C VAL A 4 -10.87 1.61 -39.00
N PRO A 5 -10.01 2.58 -39.37
CA PRO A 5 -9.02 2.38 -40.42
C PRO A 5 -7.99 1.32 -40.01
N GLU A 6 -7.81 0.30 -40.86
CA GLU A 6 -6.89 -0.84 -40.69
C GLU A 6 -5.43 -0.45 -40.42
N LYS A 7 -5.03 0.78 -40.75
CA LYS A 7 -3.65 1.27 -40.58
C LYS A 7 -3.17 1.43 -39.14
N LEU A 8 -4.07 1.41 -38.14
CA LEU A 8 -3.68 1.41 -36.72
C LEU A 8 -3.49 0.01 -36.13
N ARG A 9 -3.83 -1.05 -36.87
CA ARG A 9 -3.83 -2.42 -36.33
C ARG A 9 -2.45 -3.11 -36.42
N GLU A 10 -1.57 -2.62 -37.28
CA GLU A 10 -0.30 -3.29 -37.60
C GLU A 10 0.88 -3.04 -36.65
N PRO A 11 1.06 -1.87 -35.97
CA PRO A 11 2.19 -1.74 -35.06
C PRO A 11 1.95 -2.44 -33.71
N LEU A 12 0.69 -2.78 -33.39
CA LEU A 12 0.31 -3.46 -32.15
C LEU A 12 0.27 -4.99 -32.27
N SER A 13 0.16 -5.55 -33.48
CA SER A 13 0.19 -7.00 -33.71
C SER A 13 1.60 -7.60 -33.64
N HIS A 14 2.63 -6.77 -33.82
CA HIS A 14 4.04 -7.17 -33.69
C HIS A 14 4.57 -7.16 -32.25
N PHE A 15 3.86 -6.51 -31.31
CA PHE A 15 4.11 -6.71 -29.89
C PHE A 15 3.49 -8.06 -29.47
N LYS A 16 4.22 -9.14 -29.77
CA LYS A 16 4.03 -10.43 -29.11
C LYS A 16 4.29 -10.22 -27.61
N PHE A 17 3.25 -9.89 -26.86
CA PHE A 17 3.16 -10.12 -25.41
C PHE A 17 3.10 -11.64 -25.10
N SER A 18 3.76 -12.47 -25.90
CA SER A 18 3.77 -13.93 -25.75
C SER A 18 4.97 -14.44 -24.95
N ILE A 19 5.70 -13.56 -24.25
CA ILE A 19 7.00 -13.90 -23.63
C ILE A 19 7.08 -13.50 -22.14
N PHE A 20 6.02 -12.97 -21.55
CA PHE A 20 5.82 -13.19 -20.12
C PHE A 20 4.75 -14.25 -19.99
N GLU A 21 5.21 -15.50 -19.88
CA GLU A 21 4.38 -16.69 -19.68
C GLU A 21 3.27 -16.35 -18.70
N THR A 22 2.03 -16.58 -19.09
CA THR A 22 0.83 -16.34 -18.26
C THR A 22 0.95 -17.00 -16.88
N GLU A 23 1.69 -18.10 -16.76
CA GLU A 23 2.06 -18.73 -15.48
C GLU A 23 2.99 -17.86 -14.61
N SER A 24 3.99 -17.20 -15.20
CA SER A 24 4.90 -16.30 -14.47
C SER A 24 4.17 -15.06 -13.93
N LEU A 25 3.27 -14.47 -14.74
CA LEU A 25 2.44 -13.33 -14.33
C LEU A 25 1.41 -13.73 -13.26
N SER A 26 0.73 -14.86 -13.45
CA SER A 26 -0.22 -15.40 -12.46
C SER A 26 0.46 -15.67 -11.11
N THR A 27 1.64 -16.29 -11.15
CA THR A 27 2.45 -16.56 -9.95
C THR A 27 2.90 -15.28 -9.28
N PHE A 28 3.31 -14.27 -10.05
CA PHE A 28 3.66 -12.95 -9.54
C PHE A 28 2.48 -12.28 -8.82
N PHE A 29 1.30 -12.23 -9.45
CA PHE A 29 0.11 -11.61 -8.84
C PHE A 29 -0.37 -12.36 -7.61
N SER A 30 -0.32 -13.70 -7.62
CA SER A 30 -0.65 -14.52 -6.44
C SER A 30 0.31 -14.25 -5.29
N THR A 31 1.62 -14.23 -5.57
CA THR A 31 2.65 -13.91 -4.58
C THR A 31 2.50 -12.48 -4.06
N PHE A 32 2.22 -11.51 -4.94
CA PHE A 32 1.96 -10.13 -4.56
C PHE A 32 0.76 -10.02 -3.63
N LYS A 33 -0.35 -10.68 -3.98
CA LYS A 33 -1.57 -10.71 -3.16
C LYS A 33 -1.29 -11.31 -1.77
N LEU A 34 -0.53 -12.40 -1.70
CA LEU A 34 -0.10 -13.01 -0.44
C LEU A 34 0.73 -12.04 0.40
N LYS A 35 1.72 -11.38 -0.22
CA LYS A 35 2.53 -10.34 0.45
C LYS A 35 1.67 -9.20 0.97
N SER A 36 0.67 -8.76 0.21
CA SER A 36 -0.28 -7.73 0.67
C SER A 36 -1.11 -8.18 1.86
N TYR A 37 -1.51 -9.45 1.94
CA TYR A 37 -2.19 -9.97 3.14
C TYR A 37 -1.29 -9.98 4.37
N PHE A 38 -0.02 -10.38 4.22
CA PHE A 38 0.96 -10.24 5.31
C PHE A 38 1.15 -8.77 5.72
N LEU A 39 1.21 -7.88 4.75
CA LEU A 39 1.39 -6.44 5.00
C LEU A 39 0.17 -5.84 5.70
N LEU A 40 -1.05 -6.28 5.36
CA LEU A 40 -2.27 -5.93 6.09
C LEU A 40 -2.15 -6.35 7.57
N LEU A 41 -1.81 -7.61 7.83
CA LEU A 41 -1.67 -8.14 9.19
C LEU A 41 -0.59 -7.42 10.01
N LEU A 42 0.53 -7.07 9.39
CA LEU A 42 1.69 -6.46 10.06
C LEU A 42 1.64 -4.94 10.14
N SER A 43 0.78 -4.28 9.37
CA SER A 43 0.74 -2.82 9.34
C SER A 43 0.47 -2.15 10.70
N PRO A 44 -0.34 -2.69 11.64
CA PRO A 44 -0.47 -2.07 12.96
C PRO A 44 0.85 -2.03 13.74
N ILE A 45 1.75 -2.99 13.49
CA ILE A 45 3.09 -3.04 14.10
C ILE A 45 4.02 -2.05 13.38
N GLY A 46 3.98 -2.01 12.04
CA GLY A 46 4.74 -1.04 11.24
C GLY A 46 4.39 0.41 11.58
N LEU A 47 3.12 0.67 11.90
CA LEU A 47 2.64 1.95 12.43
C LEU A 47 3.27 2.30 13.78
N GLY A 48 3.52 1.33 14.64
CA GLY A 48 4.21 1.54 15.93
C GLY A 48 5.64 2.01 15.74
N ALA A 49 6.38 1.44 14.80
CA ALA A 49 7.74 1.89 14.48
C ALA A 49 7.77 3.34 13.98
N SER A 50 6.81 3.70 13.12
CA SER A 50 6.66 5.08 12.65
C SER A 50 6.28 6.04 13.79
N ALA A 51 5.34 5.66 14.65
CA ALA A 51 4.91 6.45 15.80
C ALA A 51 6.06 6.70 16.79
N TYR A 52 6.85 5.67 17.10
CA TYR A 52 8.03 5.78 17.95
C TYR A 52 9.06 6.77 17.39
N LEU A 53 9.35 6.69 16.08
CA LEU A 53 10.26 7.65 15.42
C LEU A 53 9.71 9.08 15.46
N ALA A 54 8.39 9.25 15.29
CA ALA A 54 7.75 10.56 15.39
C ALA A 54 7.90 11.14 16.81
N GLN A 55 7.68 10.35 17.86
CA GLN A 55 7.86 10.84 19.22
C GLN A 55 9.31 11.16 19.55
N MET A 56 10.25 10.29 19.16
CA MET A 56 11.67 10.56 19.33
C MET A 56 12.08 11.86 18.64
N SER A 57 11.44 12.21 17.51
CA SER A 57 11.68 13.50 16.85
C SER A 57 11.37 14.71 17.74
N PHE A 58 10.39 14.63 18.64
CA PHE A 58 10.03 15.71 19.56
C PHE A 58 10.88 15.74 20.83
N GLY A 59 11.55 14.63 21.18
CA GLY A 59 12.37 14.51 22.38
C GLY A 59 13.84 14.90 22.21
N VAL A 60 14.29 15.19 20.99
CA VAL A 60 15.70 15.46 20.68
C VAL A 60 15.96 16.97 20.57
N GLU A 61 17.00 17.44 21.27
CA GLU A 61 17.37 18.87 21.33
C GLU A 61 17.94 19.43 20.01
N SER A 62 18.44 18.54 19.14
CA SER A 62 18.98 18.90 17.83
C SER A 62 17.87 19.02 16.78
N LEU A 63 17.69 20.23 16.24
CA LEU A 63 16.74 20.52 15.16
C LEU A 63 16.93 19.63 13.92
N GLY A 64 18.18 19.40 13.51
CA GLY A 64 18.47 18.56 12.34
C GLY A 64 18.09 17.10 12.56
N THR A 65 18.34 16.58 13.76
CA THR A 65 18.01 15.20 14.13
C THR A 65 16.51 15.02 14.31
N SER A 66 15.83 16.00 14.91
CA SER A 66 14.37 16.06 15.01
C SER A 66 13.73 15.97 13.62
N PHE A 67 14.11 16.84 12.70
CA PHE A 67 13.57 16.84 11.34
C PHE A 67 13.86 15.53 10.59
N GLY A 68 15.07 14.99 10.72
CA GLY A 68 15.44 13.71 10.11
C GLY A 68 14.60 12.53 10.62
N LEU A 69 14.37 12.45 11.94
CA LEU A 69 13.54 11.41 12.55
C LEU A 69 12.07 11.55 12.16
N PHE A 70 11.56 12.77 12.06
CA PHE A 70 10.20 13.02 11.58
C PHE A 70 10.02 12.59 10.12
N LEU A 71 10.97 12.94 9.24
CA LEU A 71 10.97 12.47 7.85
C LEU A 71 11.05 10.95 7.75
N LEU A 72 11.91 10.32 8.55
CA LEU A 72 12.04 8.87 8.58
C LEU A 72 10.73 8.22 9.08
N SER A 73 10.09 8.81 10.09
CA SER A 73 8.78 8.37 10.56
C SER A 73 7.75 8.39 9.44
N LEU A 74 7.68 9.47 8.64
CA LEU A 74 6.78 9.55 7.49
C LEU A 74 7.11 8.53 6.41
N LEU A 75 8.40 8.34 6.11
CA LEU A 75 8.86 7.34 5.13
C LEU A 75 8.48 5.91 5.53
N VAL A 76 8.44 5.62 6.84
CA VAL A 76 7.94 4.34 7.36
C VAL A 76 6.41 4.33 7.32
N LEU A 77 5.74 5.40 7.76
CA LEU A 77 4.27 5.48 7.83
C LEU A 77 3.60 5.14 6.49
N LEU A 78 4.10 5.74 5.42
CA LEU A 78 3.47 5.72 4.09
C LEU A 78 3.31 4.30 3.51
N PRO A 79 4.36 3.47 3.36
CA PRO A 79 4.20 2.11 2.84
C PRO A 79 3.29 1.24 3.73
N TRP A 80 3.36 1.41 5.05
CA TRP A 80 2.54 0.64 6.00
C TRP A 80 1.08 1.10 6.04
N THR A 81 0.73 2.25 5.49
CA THR A 81 -0.66 2.74 5.41
C THR A 81 -1.22 2.68 4.00
N LEU A 82 -0.51 3.27 3.03
CA LEU A 82 -0.98 3.41 1.66
C LEU A 82 -1.06 2.08 0.94
N VAL A 83 -0.09 1.17 1.11
CA VAL A 83 -0.13 -0.14 0.42
C VAL A 83 -1.32 -0.98 0.88
N PRO A 84 -1.59 -1.16 2.19
CA PRO A 84 -2.78 -1.85 2.65
C PRO A 84 -4.09 -1.20 2.20
N ILE A 85 -4.20 0.13 2.29
CA ILE A 85 -5.41 0.86 1.92
C ILE A 85 -5.67 0.73 0.41
N THR A 86 -4.66 1.00 -0.42
CA THR A 86 -4.79 0.89 -1.87
C THR A 86 -5.13 -0.55 -2.29
N PHE A 87 -4.50 -1.55 -1.68
CA PHE A 87 -4.83 -2.95 -1.92
C PHE A 87 -6.29 -3.27 -1.60
N LEU A 88 -6.79 -2.89 -0.42
CA LEU A 88 -8.19 -3.12 -0.05
C LEU A 88 -9.16 -2.41 -1.00
N PHE A 89 -8.87 -1.16 -1.38
CA PHE A 89 -9.80 -0.36 -2.15
C PHE A 89 -9.81 -0.66 -3.65
N THR A 90 -8.73 -1.25 -4.17
CA THR A 90 -8.61 -1.69 -5.56
C THR A 90 -9.11 -3.13 -5.76
N THR A 91 -8.95 -4.01 -4.77
CA THR A 91 -9.35 -5.42 -4.89
C THR A 91 -10.80 -5.68 -4.49
N ILE A 92 -11.35 -4.92 -3.56
CA ILE A 92 -12.71 -5.14 -3.04
C ILE A 92 -13.71 -4.22 -3.74
N GLN A 93 -14.78 -4.81 -4.30
CA GLN A 93 -15.81 -4.02 -4.97
C GLN A 93 -16.60 -3.12 -3.98
N PRO A 94 -17.00 -1.90 -4.38
CA PRO A 94 -17.59 -0.92 -3.47
C PRO A 94 -18.90 -1.34 -2.79
N LYS A 95 -19.72 -2.17 -3.46
CA LYS A 95 -21.06 -2.56 -2.98
C LYS A 95 -21.07 -3.92 -2.27
N THR A 96 -19.97 -4.30 -1.63
CA THR A 96 -19.84 -5.59 -0.95
C THR A 96 -19.67 -5.41 0.56
N TRP A 97 -20.11 -6.40 1.35
CA TRP A 97 -19.83 -6.45 2.80
C TRP A 97 -18.33 -6.32 3.11
N GLN A 98 -17.48 -6.87 2.25
CA GLN A 98 -16.02 -6.77 2.38
C GLN A 98 -15.52 -5.31 2.36
N ARG A 99 -16.24 -4.40 1.69
CA ARG A 99 -15.92 -2.96 1.69
C ARG A 99 -16.09 -2.34 3.07
N TRP A 100 -17.08 -2.78 3.84
CA TRP A 100 -17.24 -2.37 5.23
C TRP A 100 -16.08 -2.84 6.09
N LEU A 101 -15.61 -4.08 5.90
CA LEU A 101 -14.42 -4.58 6.59
C LEU A 101 -13.16 -3.76 6.27
N ALA A 102 -13.02 -3.29 5.02
CA ALA A 102 -11.92 -2.40 4.65
C ALA A 102 -11.96 -1.06 5.41
N TRP A 103 -13.15 -0.49 5.63
CA TRP A 103 -13.32 0.72 6.45
C TRP A 103 -13.03 0.47 7.93
N VAL A 104 -13.52 -0.64 8.48
CA VAL A 104 -13.21 -1.06 9.86
C VAL A 104 -11.70 -1.21 10.04
N TYR A 105 -11.03 -1.80 9.05
CA TYR A 105 -9.58 -1.94 9.06
C TYR A 105 -8.86 -0.58 9.04
N ILE A 106 -9.30 0.39 8.23
CA ILE A 106 -8.76 1.76 8.27
C ILE A 106 -8.93 2.38 9.66
N ALA A 107 -10.11 2.24 10.26
CA ALA A 107 -10.37 2.74 11.61
C ALA A 107 -9.43 2.10 12.64
N LEU A 108 -9.17 0.80 12.52
CA LEU A 108 -8.20 0.08 13.36
C LEU A 108 -6.77 0.59 13.16
N LEU A 109 -6.35 0.91 11.94
CA LEU A 109 -5.02 1.50 11.69
C LEU A 109 -4.89 2.87 12.36
N ILE A 110 -5.90 3.72 12.25
CA ILE A 110 -5.90 5.04 12.89
C ILE A 110 -5.84 4.88 14.42
N ALA A 111 -6.71 4.02 14.98
CA ALA A 111 -6.74 3.75 16.41
C ALA A 111 -5.40 3.17 16.91
N SER A 112 -4.80 2.24 16.16
CA SER A 112 -3.49 1.67 16.49
C SER A 112 -2.40 2.72 16.46
N TYR A 113 -2.37 3.60 15.47
CA TYR A 113 -1.36 4.66 15.38
C TYR A 113 -1.48 5.65 16.54
N ILE A 114 -2.71 6.07 16.88
CA ILE A 114 -2.97 6.93 18.04
C ILE A 114 -2.54 6.23 19.34
N TYR A 115 -2.88 4.94 19.49
CA TYR A 115 -2.48 4.16 20.65
C TYR A 115 -0.96 4.15 20.84
N TRP A 116 -0.20 3.86 19.77
CA TRP A 116 1.26 3.92 19.81
C TRP A 116 1.78 5.32 20.12
N LEU A 117 1.16 6.37 19.58
CA LEU A 117 1.56 7.75 19.85
C LEU A 117 1.26 8.26 21.26
N VAL A 118 0.32 7.64 21.99
CA VAL A 118 -0.11 8.12 23.32
C VAL A 118 0.52 7.30 24.44
N PHE A 119 0.67 5.99 24.26
CA PHE A 119 1.05 5.07 25.34
C PHE A 119 2.50 4.58 25.32
N PHE A 120 3.15 4.64 24.16
CA PHE A 120 4.57 4.35 24.02
C PHE A 120 5.32 5.65 23.76
#